data_AF-A0AAE9QUW5-F1
#
_entry.id   AF-A0AAE9QUW5-F1
#
_cell.length_a   1.000
_cell.length_b   1.000
_cell.length_c   1.000
_cell.angle_alpha   90.00
_cell.angle_beta   90.00
_cell.angle_gamma   90.00
#
_symmetry.space_group_name_H-M   'P 1'
#
loop_
_entity.id
_entity.type
_entity.pdbx_description
1 polymer ?
#
loop_
_entity_poly.entity_id
_entity_poly.type
_entity_poly.pdbx_seq_one_letter_code
_entity_poly.pdbx_strand_id
1 'polypeptide(L)'
;MIFAYNKEQVGDVLMVILQDTKDIKRQVERKGKVARVFAEESGKTLAWNIFEASSLITIEGNGQIFLTDEDLARLNAELAKEGFSERLEPTVGPVFVVGQIVEMVAHPDSDHLNICQVAIGEDQTVQIVAGAPNAALGLKTIVALPGAIMPNGSLIFPGKLRGEESYGMMCSPRELALPNAPQKRGIIELDESAVVGEAFDPAKHWKG
;
A
#
# COMPACT_ATOMS: atom_id res chain seq x y z
N MET A 1 -7.09 -1.65 -2.91
CA MET A 1 -6.96 -0.47 -3.81
C MET A 1 -6.22 0.63 -3.07
N ILE A 2 -5.64 1.61 -3.77
CA ILE A 2 -5.04 2.79 -3.14
C ILE A 2 -5.88 4.01 -3.48
N PHE A 3 -6.28 4.77 -2.46
CA PHE A 3 -7.01 6.03 -2.61
C PHE A 3 -6.08 7.19 -2.27
N ALA A 4 -5.98 8.15 -3.18
CA ALA A 4 -5.15 9.33 -2.98
C ALA A 4 -5.91 10.60 -3.37
N TYR A 5 -5.77 11.63 -2.53
CA TYR A 5 -6.37 12.93 -2.74
C TYR A 5 -5.42 14.04 -2.30
N ASN A 6 -5.33 15.08 -3.11
CA ASN A 6 -4.59 16.30 -2.78
C ASN A 6 -5.17 17.48 -3.55
N LYS A 7 -6.09 18.20 -2.90
CA LYS A 7 -6.80 19.33 -3.52
C LYS A 7 -5.87 20.46 -3.95
N GLU A 8 -4.84 20.72 -3.16
CA GLU A 8 -3.92 21.84 -3.40
C GLU A 8 -2.98 21.60 -4.58
N GLN A 9 -2.46 20.39 -4.72
CA GLN A 9 -1.43 20.07 -5.71
C GLN A 9 -1.99 19.44 -6.99
N VAL A 10 -3.09 18.67 -6.90
CA VAL A 10 -3.67 17.91 -8.02
C VAL A 10 -5.05 18.46 -8.43
N GLY A 11 -5.72 19.18 -7.54
CA GLY A 11 -7.10 19.64 -7.72
C GLY A 11 -8.11 18.69 -7.09
N ASP A 12 -9.40 18.99 -7.24
CA ASP A 12 -10.49 18.20 -6.67
C ASP A 12 -10.71 16.89 -7.45
N VAL A 13 -9.74 15.99 -7.35
CA VAL A 13 -9.72 14.69 -8.03
C VAL A 13 -9.30 13.61 -7.04
N LEU A 14 -10.19 12.65 -6.81
CA LEU A 14 -9.87 11.41 -6.12
C LEU A 14 -9.24 10.44 -7.11
N MET A 15 -7.99 10.07 -6.86
CA MET A 15 -7.27 9.06 -7.63
C MET A 15 -7.42 7.70 -6.93
N VAL A 16 -7.87 6.70 -7.67
CA VAL A 16 -7.95 5.31 -7.23
C VAL A 16 -6.99 4.49 -8.08
N ILE A 17 -6.00 3.87 -7.46
CA ILE A 17 -4.94 3.12 -8.15
C ILE A 17 -5.10 1.64 -7.79
N LEU A 18 -5.26 0.79 -8.81
CA LEU A 18 -5.58 -0.63 -8.63
C LEU A 18 -4.33 -1.51 -8.74
N GLN A 19 -3.33 -1.08 -9.50
CA GLN A 19 -2.06 -1.79 -9.66
C GLN A 19 -0.96 -0.84 -10.15
N ASP A 20 0.29 -1.31 -10.13
CA ASP A 20 1.39 -0.63 -10.81
C ASP A 20 1.14 -0.61 -12.33
N THR A 21 1.42 0.53 -12.96
CA THR A 21 1.13 0.81 -14.37
C THR A 21 2.38 1.18 -15.18
N LYS A 22 3.58 1.08 -14.59
CA LYS A 22 4.83 1.60 -15.17
C LYS A 22 5.10 1.17 -16.61
N ASP A 23 4.73 -0.06 -16.97
CA ASP A 23 5.00 -0.65 -18.30
C ASP A 23 3.72 -1.03 -19.07
N ILE A 24 2.56 -0.49 -18.68
CA ILE A 24 1.27 -0.84 -19.29
C ILE A 24 0.81 0.30 -20.21
N LYS A 25 0.65 0.01 -21.52
CA LYS A 25 -0.04 0.91 -22.45
C LYS A 25 -1.50 1.07 -22.02
N ARG A 26 -1.95 2.32 -21.96
CA ARG A 26 -3.24 2.67 -21.34
C ARG A 26 -4.08 3.57 -22.23
N GLN A 27 -5.38 3.36 -22.15
CA GLN A 27 -6.39 4.27 -22.68
C GLN A 27 -7.23 4.84 -21.55
N VAL A 28 -7.95 5.92 -21.86
CA VAL A 28 -8.81 6.60 -20.89
C VAL A 28 -10.20 6.77 -21.49
N GLU A 29 -11.21 6.38 -20.73
CA GLU A 29 -12.61 6.64 -21.03
C GLU A 29 -13.18 7.53 -19.93
N ARG A 30 -13.68 8.71 -20.30
CA ARG A 30 -14.31 9.63 -19.35
C ARG A 30 -15.80 9.78 -19.64
N LYS A 31 -16.61 9.61 -18.59
CA LYS A 31 -18.06 9.85 -18.57
C LYS A 31 -18.38 10.69 -17.35
N GLY A 32 -18.93 11.89 -17.59
CA GLY A 32 -19.20 12.87 -16.55
C GLY A 32 -17.99 13.12 -15.64
N LYS A 33 -18.18 12.79 -14.35
CA LYS A 33 -17.20 12.96 -13.27
C LYS A 33 -16.19 11.83 -13.14
N VAL A 34 -16.30 10.76 -13.93
CA VAL A 34 -15.49 9.56 -13.77
C VAL A 34 -14.65 9.32 -15.02
N ALA A 35 -13.32 9.22 -14.86
CA ALA A 35 -12.43 8.69 -15.88
C ALA A 35 -11.87 7.34 -15.46
N ARG A 36 -12.09 6.33 -16.30
CA ARG A 36 -11.49 5.00 -16.19
C ARG A 36 -10.21 4.96 -17.00
N VAL A 37 -9.11 4.59 -16.34
CA VAL A 37 -7.85 4.27 -17.00
C VAL A 37 -7.76 2.76 -17.10
N PHE A 38 -7.58 2.22 -18.31
CA PHE A 38 -7.56 0.78 -18.54
C PHE A 38 -6.41 0.38 -19.48
N ALA A 39 -5.95 -0.85 -19.34
CA ALA A 39 -4.91 -1.42 -20.19
C ALA A 39 -5.44 -1.57 -21.62
N GLU A 40 -4.71 -1.04 -22.59
CA GLU A 40 -5.10 -1.02 -24.00
C GLU A 40 -5.33 -2.44 -24.56
N GLU A 41 -4.48 -3.39 -24.17
CA GLU A 41 -4.51 -4.74 -24.72
C GLU A 41 -5.56 -5.65 -24.05
N SER A 42 -5.71 -5.56 -22.72
CA SER A 42 -6.59 -6.48 -21.97
C SER A 42 -7.94 -5.88 -21.59
N GLY A 43 -8.10 -4.56 -21.71
CA GLY A 43 -9.28 -3.85 -21.21
C GLY A 43 -9.37 -3.80 -19.67
N LYS A 44 -8.39 -4.35 -18.94
CA LYS A 44 -8.38 -4.38 -17.47
C LYS A 44 -8.25 -2.96 -16.92
N THR A 45 -9.12 -2.59 -15.99
CA THR A 45 -9.03 -1.32 -15.28
C THR A 45 -7.77 -1.24 -14.42
N LEU A 46 -7.08 -0.11 -14.53
CA LEU A 46 -5.82 0.19 -13.88
C LEU A 46 -5.97 1.26 -12.80
N ALA A 47 -6.82 2.26 -13.07
CA ALA A 47 -7.07 3.37 -12.17
C ALA A 47 -8.42 4.04 -12.47
N TRP A 48 -8.93 4.77 -11.48
CA TRP A 48 -10.04 5.70 -11.63
C TRP A 48 -9.60 7.10 -11.22
N ASN A 49 -10.05 8.11 -11.97
CA ASN A 49 -9.99 9.50 -11.53
C ASN A 49 -11.43 10.00 -11.39
N ILE A 50 -11.83 10.36 -10.18
CA ILE A 50 -13.15 10.87 -9.86
C ILE A 50 -13.02 12.37 -9.61
N PHE A 51 -13.49 13.17 -10.57
CA PHE A 51 -13.45 14.62 -10.56
C PHE A 51 -14.57 15.20 -9.70
N GLU A 52 -14.33 16.40 -9.16
CA GLU A 52 -15.25 17.07 -8.24
C GLU A 52 -15.61 16.18 -7.04
N ALA A 53 -14.63 15.43 -6.54
CA ALA A 53 -14.83 14.44 -5.48
C ALA A 53 -15.48 15.06 -4.22
N SER A 54 -15.13 16.32 -3.91
CA SER A 54 -15.73 17.05 -2.79
C SER A 54 -17.23 17.36 -2.92
N SER A 55 -17.80 17.21 -4.12
CA SER A 55 -19.25 17.29 -4.34
C SER A 55 -19.98 15.98 -4.07
N LEU A 56 -19.26 14.85 -3.98
CA LEU A 56 -19.82 13.51 -3.79
C LEU A 56 -19.70 13.06 -2.33
N ILE A 57 -18.57 13.36 -1.71
CA ILE A 57 -18.20 12.96 -0.34
C ILE A 57 -17.48 14.09 0.38
N THR A 58 -17.47 14.05 1.71
CA THR A 58 -16.60 14.93 2.51
C THR A 58 -15.18 14.37 2.46
N ILE A 59 -14.28 15.08 1.78
CA ILE A 59 -12.94 14.61 1.49
C ILE A 59 -11.91 15.71 1.70
N GLU A 60 -10.87 15.37 2.45
CA GLU A 60 -9.69 16.18 2.68
C GLU A 60 -8.48 15.24 2.70
N GLY A 61 -7.30 15.73 2.36
CA GLY A 61 -6.11 14.90 2.34
C GLY A 61 -4.96 15.54 1.56
N ASN A 62 -3.75 15.09 1.89
CA ASN A 62 -2.51 15.42 1.20
C ASN A 62 -1.72 14.12 0.97
N GLY A 63 -2.23 13.27 0.07
CA GLY A 63 -1.67 11.94 -0.21
C GLY A 63 -2.70 10.84 -0.01
N GLN A 64 -2.30 9.76 0.66
CA GLN A 64 -3.19 8.62 0.92
C GLN A 64 -4.36 9.02 1.81
N ILE A 65 -5.56 8.56 1.45
CA ILE A 65 -6.76 8.65 2.28
C ILE A 65 -7.38 7.26 2.46
N PHE A 66 -8.23 7.12 3.47
CA PHE A 66 -9.00 5.91 3.71
C PHE A 66 -10.48 6.29 3.69
N LEU A 67 -11.25 5.60 2.85
CA LEU A 67 -12.66 5.87 2.64
C LEU A 67 -13.50 5.03 3.59
N THR A 68 -14.59 5.60 4.08
CA THR A 68 -15.60 4.85 4.83
C THR A 68 -16.49 4.04 3.89
N ASP A 69 -17.24 3.09 4.43
CA ASP A 69 -18.24 2.34 3.67
C ASP A 69 -19.30 3.27 3.03
N GLU A 70 -19.64 4.37 3.70
CA GLU A 70 -20.57 5.38 3.15
C GLU A 70 -19.95 6.12 1.96
N ASP A 71 -18.69 6.53 2.07
CA ASP A 71 -17.98 7.19 0.97
C ASP A 71 -17.90 6.26 -0.25
N LEU A 72 -17.53 5.00 -0.04
CA LEU A 72 -17.49 3.99 -1.08
C LEU A 72 -18.85 3.75 -1.71
N ALA A 73 -19.93 3.75 -0.93
CA ALA A 73 -21.28 3.61 -1.46
C ALA A 73 -21.65 4.79 -2.38
N ARG A 74 -21.34 6.02 -1.97
CA ARG A 74 -21.58 7.25 -2.76
C ARG A 74 -20.76 7.27 -4.06
N LEU A 75 -19.48 6.93 -3.98
CA LEU A 75 -18.60 6.88 -5.15
C LEU A 75 -19.02 5.77 -6.12
N ASN A 76 -19.37 4.58 -5.61
CA ASN A 76 -19.88 3.48 -6.43
C ASN A 76 -21.22 3.82 -7.12
N ALA A 77 -22.09 4.58 -6.46
CA ALA A 77 -23.32 5.08 -7.07
C ALA A 77 -23.01 6.05 -8.23
N GLU A 78 -22.00 6.91 -8.10
CA GLU A 78 -21.56 7.79 -9.19
C GLU A 78 -20.94 6.99 -10.36
N LEU A 79 -20.10 5.99 -10.09
CA LEU A 79 -19.57 5.07 -11.12
C LEU A 79 -20.71 4.40 -11.90
N ALA A 80 -21.70 3.86 -11.19
CA ALA A 80 -22.85 3.19 -11.80
C ALA A 80 -23.72 4.15 -12.64
N LYS A 81 -23.94 5.38 -12.14
CA LYS A 81 -24.66 6.44 -12.85
C LYS A 81 -23.97 6.81 -14.17
N GLU A 82 -22.64 6.86 -14.17
CA GLU A 82 -21.85 7.12 -15.38
C GLU A 82 -21.71 5.87 -16.28
N GLY A 83 -22.34 4.75 -15.91
CA GLY A 83 -22.43 3.55 -16.74
C GLY A 83 -21.27 2.56 -16.58
N PHE A 84 -20.49 2.65 -15.49
CA PHE A 84 -19.47 1.67 -15.14
C PHE A 84 -20.05 0.60 -14.20
N SER A 85 -19.80 -0.69 -14.52
CA SER A 85 -20.27 -1.83 -13.71
C SER A 85 -19.31 -2.25 -12.60
N GLU A 86 -18.05 -1.85 -12.70
CA GLU A 86 -17.01 -2.12 -11.70
C GLU A 86 -17.25 -1.30 -10.43
N ARG A 87 -16.78 -1.83 -9.30
CA ARG A 87 -16.95 -1.20 -7.99
C ARG A 87 -15.61 -0.98 -7.30
N LEU A 88 -15.50 0.13 -6.59
CA LEU A 88 -14.44 0.40 -5.64
C LEU A 88 -14.64 -0.47 -4.40
N GLU A 89 -13.55 -1.02 -3.90
CA GLU A 89 -13.50 -1.89 -2.71
C GLU A 89 -12.78 -1.19 -1.56
N PRO A 90 -13.19 -1.46 -0.31
CA PRO A 90 -12.55 -0.88 0.86
C PRO A 90 -11.10 -1.35 1.02
N THR A 91 -10.29 -0.51 1.66
CA THR A 91 -9.03 -0.98 2.23
C THR A 91 -9.33 -1.78 3.50
N VAL A 92 -8.89 -3.04 3.54
CA VAL A 92 -9.13 -3.92 4.69
C VAL A 92 -8.03 -3.74 5.71
N GLY A 93 -8.37 -3.17 6.87
CA GLY A 93 -7.45 -3.01 7.99
C GLY A 93 -6.33 -1.97 7.76
N PRO A 94 -5.41 -1.83 8.73
CA PRO A 94 -4.24 -0.98 8.61
C PRO A 94 -3.27 -1.48 7.53
N VAL A 95 -2.72 -0.57 6.74
CA VAL A 95 -1.73 -0.90 5.69
C VAL A 95 -0.28 -0.83 6.17
N PHE A 96 -0.05 -0.31 7.38
CA PHE A 96 1.22 -0.41 8.09
C PHE A 96 0.97 -1.12 9.41
N VAL A 97 1.63 -2.26 9.61
CA VAL A 97 1.41 -3.13 10.78
C VAL A 97 2.70 -3.62 11.40
N VAL A 98 2.62 -4.04 12.64
CA VAL A 98 3.66 -4.85 13.27
C VAL A 98 3.63 -6.26 12.68
N GLY A 99 4.74 -6.70 12.08
CA GLY A 99 4.92 -8.06 11.60
C GLY A 99 6.04 -8.80 12.33
N GLN A 100 5.98 -10.13 12.35
CA GLN A 100 7.04 -10.98 12.90
C GLN A 100 7.53 -11.99 11.87
N ILE A 101 8.85 -12.07 11.67
CA ILE A 101 9.44 -13.09 10.79
C ILE A 101 9.31 -14.45 11.48
N VAL A 102 8.50 -15.35 10.91
CA VAL A 102 8.26 -16.71 11.44
C VAL A 102 8.99 -17.80 10.65
N GLU A 103 9.42 -17.49 9.44
CA GLU A 103 10.30 -18.35 8.64
C GLU A 103 11.19 -17.46 7.77
N MET A 104 12.43 -17.89 7.52
CA MET A 104 13.36 -17.19 6.65
C MET A 104 14.26 -18.18 5.93
N VAL A 105 14.26 -18.13 4.60
CA VAL A 105 15.14 -18.93 3.74
C VAL A 105 15.90 -18.04 2.77
N ALA A 106 17.10 -18.47 2.37
CA ALA A 106 17.89 -17.73 1.40
C ALA A 106 17.19 -17.71 0.03
N HIS A 107 17.27 -16.57 -0.67
CA HIS A 107 16.70 -16.46 -2.01
C HIS A 107 17.51 -17.30 -3.03
N PRO A 108 16.87 -18.10 -3.89
CA PRO A 108 17.59 -18.99 -4.82
C PRO A 108 18.43 -18.23 -5.87
N ASP A 109 17.96 -17.04 -6.29
CA ASP A 109 18.61 -16.16 -7.27
C ASP A 109 19.34 -14.95 -6.64
N SER A 110 19.63 -14.95 -5.33
CA SER A 110 20.40 -13.86 -4.71
C SER A 110 21.07 -14.26 -3.38
N ASP A 111 22.33 -13.87 -3.23
CA ASP A 111 23.13 -14.00 -2.01
C ASP A 111 22.89 -12.90 -0.96
N HIS A 112 22.03 -11.92 -1.28
CA HIS A 112 21.75 -10.76 -0.44
C HIS A 112 20.27 -10.60 -0.09
N LEU A 113 19.41 -11.51 -0.56
CA LEU A 113 17.98 -11.51 -0.29
C LEU A 113 17.58 -12.78 0.45
N ASN A 114 16.53 -12.65 1.25
CA ASN A 114 15.86 -13.75 1.92
C ASN A 114 14.38 -13.72 1.56
N ILE A 115 13.77 -14.89 1.50
CA ILE A 115 12.32 -15.06 1.43
C ILE A 115 11.85 -15.27 2.87
N CYS A 116 11.08 -14.31 3.38
CA CYS A 116 10.57 -14.33 4.74
C CYS A 116 9.08 -14.64 4.74
N GLN A 117 8.63 -15.55 5.59
CA GLN A 117 7.22 -15.62 6.00
C GLN A 117 7.04 -14.72 7.20
N VAL A 118 6.14 -13.75 7.10
CA VAL A 118 5.92 -12.71 8.10
C VAL A 118 4.49 -12.80 8.61
N ALA A 119 4.33 -13.14 9.89
CA ALA A 119 3.04 -13.07 10.57
C ALA A 119 2.63 -11.61 10.74
N ILE A 120 1.39 -11.28 10.39
CA ILE A 120 0.83 -9.92 10.39
C ILE A 120 -0.54 -9.84 11.08
N GLY A 121 -0.94 -10.91 11.78
CA GLY A 121 -2.20 -11.00 12.52
C GLY A 121 -2.44 -12.42 13.01
N GLU A 122 -3.56 -12.64 13.69
CA GLU A 122 -4.01 -13.99 14.06
C GLU A 122 -4.33 -14.78 12.78
N ASP A 123 -3.61 -15.88 12.55
CA ASP A 123 -3.68 -16.73 11.36
C ASP A 123 -3.41 -16.02 10.00
N GLN A 124 -2.74 -14.88 10.02
CA GLN A 124 -2.37 -14.14 8.81
C GLN A 124 -0.86 -14.09 8.65
N THR A 125 -0.35 -14.70 7.58
CA THR A 125 1.08 -14.71 7.21
C THR A 125 1.24 -14.33 5.75
N VAL A 126 2.24 -13.52 5.45
CA VAL A 126 2.56 -13.08 4.08
C VAL A 126 4.02 -13.37 3.74
N GLN A 127 4.29 -13.70 2.49
CA GLN A 127 5.65 -13.83 1.98
C GLN A 127 6.20 -12.45 1.60
N ILE A 128 7.38 -12.09 2.12
CA ILE A 128 8.08 -10.84 1.77
C ILE A 128 9.53 -11.17 1.44
N VAL A 129 9.99 -10.73 0.28
CA VAL A 129 11.41 -10.83 -0.08
C VAL A 129 12.13 -9.62 0.50
N ALA A 130 13.18 -9.84 1.30
CA ALA A 130 13.89 -8.78 1.99
C ALA A 130 15.41 -8.94 1.95
N GLY A 131 16.11 -7.83 1.75
CA GLY A 131 17.57 -7.74 1.78
C GLY A 131 18.12 -6.94 2.96
N ALA A 132 17.31 -6.72 3.99
CA ALA A 132 17.75 -5.97 5.15
C ALA A 132 18.80 -6.78 5.95
N PRO A 133 19.98 -6.21 6.25
CA PRO A 133 21.08 -6.97 6.85
C PRO A 133 20.79 -7.41 8.30
N ASN A 134 19.80 -6.80 8.95
CA ASN A 134 19.35 -7.14 10.29
C ASN A 134 18.09 -8.00 10.31
N ALA A 135 17.55 -8.43 9.15
CA ALA A 135 16.43 -9.35 9.12
C ALA A 135 16.85 -10.71 9.70
N ALA A 136 16.07 -11.21 10.66
CA ALA A 136 16.33 -12.48 11.33
C ALA A 136 15.03 -13.14 11.79
N LEU A 137 15.05 -14.47 11.90
CA LEU A 137 13.94 -15.24 12.46
C LEU A 137 13.55 -14.72 13.85
N GLY A 138 12.26 -14.54 14.08
CA GLY A 138 11.69 -14.04 15.34
C GLY A 138 11.64 -12.52 15.44
N LEU A 139 12.34 -11.77 14.57
CA LEU A 139 12.35 -10.32 14.60
C LEU A 139 10.96 -9.75 14.37
N LYS A 140 10.54 -8.82 15.24
CA LYS A 140 9.36 -7.99 15.05
C LYS A 140 9.76 -6.67 14.41
N THR A 141 9.02 -6.26 13.39
CA THR A 141 9.31 -5.08 12.58
C THR A 141 8.02 -4.43 12.08
N ILE A 142 8.14 -3.34 11.32
CA ILE A 142 7.01 -2.68 10.64
C ILE A 142 6.94 -3.18 9.21
N VAL A 143 5.75 -3.57 8.79
CA VAL A 143 5.44 -4.07 7.46
C VAL A 143 4.49 -3.09 6.78
N ALA A 144 4.87 -2.59 5.62
CA ALA A 144 3.97 -1.95 4.68
C ALA A 144 3.32 -3.02 3.80
N LEU A 145 2.00 -3.16 3.91
CA LEU A 145 1.18 -4.09 3.16
C LEU A 145 0.72 -3.48 1.83
N PRO A 146 0.33 -4.33 0.85
CA PRO A 146 -0.33 -3.86 -0.35
C PRO A 146 -1.50 -2.92 -0.07
N GLY A 147 -1.49 -1.77 -0.75
CA GLY A 147 -2.41 -0.67 -0.47
C GLY A 147 -1.76 0.51 0.26
N ALA A 148 -0.51 0.40 0.74
CA ALA A 148 0.21 1.51 1.35
C ALA A 148 0.81 2.49 0.32
N ILE A 149 0.81 3.79 0.64
CA ILE A 149 1.66 4.80 0.03
C ILE A 149 2.80 5.13 0.98
N MET A 150 4.03 4.91 0.55
CA MET A 150 5.23 5.28 1.29
C MET A 150 5.40 6.80 1.29
N PRO A 151 6.03 7.40 2.33
CA PRO A 151 6.30 8.84 2.39
C PRO A 151 7.01 9.45 1.18
N ASN A 152 7.81 8.65 0.45
CA ASN A 152 8.47 9.09 -0.78
C ASN A 152 7.56 9.03 -2.04
N GLY A 153 6.29 8.65 -1.88
CA GLY A 153 5.29 8.50 -2.95
C GLY A 153 5.24 7.10 -3.59
N SER A 154 6.10 6.16 -3.18
CA SER A 154 6.07 4.80 -3.73
C SER A 154 4.81 4.06 -3.28
N LEU A 155 4.21 3.30 -4.19
CA LEU A 155 3.00 2.52 -3.93
C LEU A 155 3.35 1.06 -3.66
N ILE A 156 2.78 0.47 -2.62
CA ILE A 156 2.97 -0.95 -2.32
C ILE A 156 1.85 -1.75 -2.98
N PHE A 157 2.23 -2.62 -3.92
CA PHE A 157 1.35 -3.58 -4.57
C PHE A 157 1.90 -4.99 -4.40
N PRO A 158 1.06 -6.04 -4.52
CA PRO A 158 1.55 -7.41 -4.66
C PRO A 158 2.39 -7.50 -5.94
N GLY A 159 3.52 -8.18 -5.86
CA GLY A 159 4.39 -8.33 -7.02
C GLY A 159 5.44 -9.42 -6.81
N LYS A 160 6.38 -9.48 -7.75
CA LYS A 160 7.53 -10.39 -7.67
C LYS A 160 8.83 -9.61 -7.57
N LEU A 161 9.75 -10.10 -6.76
CA LEU A 161 11.14 -9.64 -6.75
C LEU A 161 12.02 -10.81 -7.16
N ARG A 162 12.71 -10.67 -8.29
CA ARG A 162 13.57 -11.74 -8.87
C ARG A 162 12.87 -13.09 -9.03
N GLY A 163 11.59 -13.07 -9.41
CA GLY A 163 10.79 -14.26 -9.68
C GLY A 163 9.96 -14.76 -8.50
N GLU A 164 10.33 -14.38 -7.28
CA GLU A 164 9.64 -14.78 -6.04
C GLU A 164 8.57 -13.76 -5.65
N GLU A 165 7.42 -14.24 -5.18
CA GLU A 165 6.32 -13.38 -4.72
C GLU A 165 6.76 -12.56 -3.49
N SER A 166 6.36 -11.29 -3.45
CA SER A 166 6.55 -10.40 -2.31
C SER A 166 5.29 -9.58 -2.09
N TYR A 167 4.64 -9.81 -0.95
CA TYR A 167 3.35 -9.24 -0.58
C TYR A 167 3.54 -8.14 0.48
N GLY A 168 4.35 -7.13 0.12
CA GLY A 168 4.66 -6.01 0.99
C GLY A 168 6.16 -5.78 1.14
N MET A 169 6.49 -4.98 2.15
CA MET A 169 7.85 -4.53 2.43
C MET A 169 8.06 -4.34 3.93
N MET A 170 9.13 -4.90 4.48
CA MET A 170 9.57 -4.56 5.84
C MET A 170 10.30 -3.21 5.81
N CYS A 171 9.90 -2.29 6.67
CA CYS A 171 10.26 -0.89 6.56
C CYS A 171 11.47 -0.51 7.42
N SER A 172 12.36 0.30 6.85
CA SER A 172 13.36 1.07 7.57
C SER A 172 12.78 2.37 8.14
N PRO A 173 13.41 2.95 9.18
CA PRO A 173 13.02 4.26 9.70
C PRO A 173 13.08 5.37 8.64
N ARG A 174 14.04 5.27 7.70
CA ARG A 174 14.25 6.23 6.62
C ARG A 174 13.12 6.20 5.60
N GLU A 175 12.68 5.01 5.21
CA GLU A 175 11.57 4.85 4.27
C GLU A 175 10.27 5.41 4.85
N LEU A 176 10.08 5.29 6.16
CA LEU A 176 8.96 5.86 6.89
C LEU A 176 9.16 7.34 7.26
N ALA A 177 10.23 7.98 6.78
CA ALA A 177 10.57 9.38 7.06
C ALA A 177 10.57 9.72 8.57
N LEU A 178 10.97 8.76 9.42
CA LEU A 178 10.95 8.94 10.87
C LEU A 178 12.09 9.85 11.34
N PRO A 179 11.85 10.66 12.39
CA PRO A 179 12.89 11.53 12.96
C PRO A 179 14.04 10.71 13.54
N ASN A 180 15.26 11.26 13.50
CA ASN A 180 16.49 10.61 13.99
C ASN A 180 16.81 9.26 13.34
N ALA A 181 16.25 8.96 12.15
CA ALA A 181 16.52 7.74 11.42
C ALA A 181 18.05 7.49 11.26
N PRO A 182 18.57 6.35 11.73
CA PRO A 182 19.99 6.03 11.66
C PRO A 182 20.53 6.04 10.23
N GLN A 183 21.83 6.33 10.09
CA GLN A 183 22.46 6.29 8.78
C GLN A 183 22.74 4.86 8.26
N LYS A 184 22.74 3.88 9.17
CA LYS A 184 22.92 2.46 8.86
C LYS A 184 21.71 1.92 8.10
N ARG A 185 21.95 0.96 7.20
CA ARG A 185 20.88 0.21 6.52
C ARG A 185 20.29 -0.83 7.48
N GLY A 186 18.97 -0.97 7.47
CA GLY A 186 18.24 -1.95 8.26
C GLY A 186 16.76 -1.61 8.40
N ILE A 187 15.96 -2.62 8.70
CA ILE A 187 14.55 -2.47 9.05
C ILE A 187 14.39 -2.10 10.53
N ILE A 188 13.22 -1.60 10.92
CA ILE A 188 12.91 -1.29 12.32
C ILE A 188 12.97 -2.57 13.14
N GLU A 189 13.66 -2.53 14.28
CA GLU A 189 13.67 -3.61 15.26
C GLU A 189 12.74 -3.22 16.41
N LEU A 190 11.72 -4.04 16.67
CA LEU A 190 10.77 -3.82 17.74
C LEU A 190 11.04 -4.76 18.91
N ASP A 191 10.71 -4.28 20.12
CA ASP A 191 10.72 -5.08 21.34
C ASP A 191 9.78 -6.29 21.22
N GLU A 192 10.09 -7.39 21.92
CA GLU A 192 9.25 -8.60 21.94
C GLU A 192 7.82 -8.34 22.43
N SER A 193 7.61 -7.27 23.20
CA SER A 193 6.29 -6.84 23.67
C SER A 193 5.38 -6.25 22.58
N ALA A 194 5.92 -5.96 21.38
CA ALA A 194 5.11 -5.46 20.27
C ALA A 194 4.08 -6.51 19.84
N VAL A 195 2.84 -6.07 19.58
CA VAL A 195 1.72 -6.97 19.25
C VAL A 195 1.64 -7.12 17.74
N VAL A 196 1.78 -8.35 17.24
CA VAL A 196 1.70 -8.65 15.80
C VAL A 196 0.29 -8.33 15.29
N GLY A 197 0.23 -7.67 14.12
CA GLY A 197 -1.00 -7.19 13.48
C GLY A 197 -1.53 -5.87 14.02
N GLU A 198 -0.91 -5.31 15.06
CA GLU A 198 -1.23 -3.97 15.50
C GLU A 198 -0.85 -2.93 14.44
N ALA A 199 -1.69 -1.90 14.28
CA ALA A 199 -1.38 -0.77 13.40
C ALA A 199 -0.11 -0.04 13.85
N PHE A 200 0.71 0.37 12.88
CA PHE A 200 1.91 1.14 13.16
C PHE A 200 1.57 2.53 13.70
N ASP A 201 1.97 2.76 14.95
CA ASP A 201 2.03 4.06 15.59
C ASP A 201 3.49 4.48 15.84
N PRO A 202 4.01 5.53 15.18
CA PRO A 202 5.37 6.03 15.41
C PRO A 202 5.68 6.36 16.88
N ALA A 203 4.72 6.87 17.66
CA ALA A 203 4.95 7.23 19.06
C ALA A 203 5.19 6.00 19.94
N LYS A 204 4.60 4.87 19.56
CA LYS A 204 4.73 3.58 20.27
C LYS A 204 5.89 2.74 19.76
N HIS A 205 6.09 2.73 18.44
CA HIS A 205 6.96 1.77 17.76
C HIS A 205 8.29 2.39 17.29
N TRP A 206 8.53 3.69 17.55
CA TRP A 206 9.79 4.34 17.20
C TRP A 206 10.28 5.24 18.34
N LYS A 207 11.49 4.98 18.83
CA LYS A 207 12.12 5.73 19.93
C LYS A 207 13.32 6.60 19.52
N GLY A 208 13.77 6.51 18.26
CA GLY A 208 14.95 7.20 17.74
C GLY A 208 16.22 6.37 17.86
#